data_AF-A0AAE3H7Q4-F1
#
_entry.id   AF-A0AAE3H7Q4-F1
#
_cell.length_a   1.000
_cell.length_b   1.000
_cell.length_c   1.000
_cell.angle_alpha   90.00
_cell.angle_beta   90.00
_cell.angle_gamma   90.00
#
_symmetry.space_group_name_H-M   'P 1'
#
loop_
_entity.id
_entity.type
_entity.pdbx_description
1 polymer ?
#
loop_
_entity_poly.entity_id
_entity_poly.type
_entity_poly.pdbx_seq_one_letter_code
_entity_poly.pdbx_strand_id
1 'polypeptide(L)'
;MKGILLIFVIVFSSIWCFGRELKPLATYEASLQSYYQSAWKAGREEFKDLNRKPFWDYVPDVGFGWGLPIINWRLSNIFQYRRDRFLMDRRLKSLDMKMELEMNQQLQAIGIEYEKLLLEQERIKVAQEKYTIEAAIYAIGVECCEKRECTPEQCRKKDLERFEASERIRVMRINYDIMVLELEKMAHFGMKNVLLKN
;
A
#
# COMPACT_ATOMS: atom_id res chain seq x y z
N MET A 1 -8.11 -54.13 -0.32
CA MET A 1 -8.78 -52.94 -0.88
C MET A 1 -8.93 -51.84 0.18
N LYS A 2 -7.82 -51.19 0.58
CA LYS A 2 -7.81 -50.05 1.53
C LYS A 2 -6.93 -48.87 1.08
N GLY A 3 -6.25 -49.00 -0.07
CA GLY A 3 -5.25 -48.03 -0.52
C GLY A 3 -5.75 -46.92 -1.45
N ILE A 4 -7.00 -46.99 -1.95
CA ILE A 4 -7.50 -46.05 -2.98
C ILE A 4 -8.27 -44.88 -2.34
N LEU A 5 -8.79 -45.03 -1.11
CA LEU A 5 -9.55 -44.00 -0.41
C LEU A 5 -8.69 -42.87 0.17
N LEU A 6 -7.38 -43.08 0.34
CA LEU A 6 -6.47 -42.08 0.92
C LEU A 6 -5.99 -41.03 -0.08
N ILE A 7 -5.97 -41.33 -1.38
CA ILE A 7 -5.48 -40.41 -2.41
C ILE A 7 -6.54 -39.33 -2.73
N PHE A 8 -7.84 -39.64 -2.62
CA PHE A 8 -8.90 -38.69 -2.92
C PHE A 8 -9.04 -37.57 -1.87
N VAL A 9 -8.65 -37.82 -0.62
CA VAL A 9 -8.74 -36.82 0.47
C VAL A 9 -7.57 -35.81 0.40
N ILE A 10 -6.41 -36.22 -0.12
CA ILE A 10 -5.21 -35.36 -0.18
C ILE A 10 -5.27 -34.33 -1.32
N VAL A 11 -6.04 -34.59 -2.39
CA VAL A 11 -6.16 -33.65 -3.52
C VAL A 11 -7.17 -32.52 -3.23
N PHE A 12 -8.05 -32.67 -2.23
CA PHE A 12 -9.01 -31.63 -1.86
C PHE A 12 -8.48 -30.61 -0.84
N SER A 13 -7.34 -30.87 -0.19
CA SER A 13 -6.78 -29.97 0.82
C SER A 13 -5.77 -28.94 0.29
N SER A 14 -5.30 -29.08 -0.96
CA SER A 14 -4.29 -28.19 -1.55
C SER A 14 -4.87 -26.98 -2.29
N ILE A 15 -6.21 -26.86 -2.35
CA ILE A 15 -6.92 -25.66 -2.82
C ILE A 15 -7.54 -24.95 -1.61
N TRP A 16 -6.80 -24.84 -0.51
CA TRP A 16 -7.08 -23.79 0.46
C TRP A 16 -6.68 -22.47 -0.20
N CYS A 17 -7.69 -21.83 -0.82
CA CYS A 17 -7.66 -20.42 -1.16
C CYS A 17 -7.31 -19.65 0.11
N PHE A 18 -6.04 -19.25 0.26
CA PHE A 18 -5.66 -18.16 1.15
C PHE A 18 -6.24 -16.88 0.56
N GLY A 19 -7.52 -16.61 0.79
CA GLY A 19 -8.08 -15.28 0.57
C GLY A 19 -7.39 -14.32 1.54
N ARG A 20 -6.84 -13.23 1.04
CA ARG A 20 -6.29 -12.19 1.92
C ARG A 20 -7.45 -11.48 2.61
N GLU A 21 -7.37 -11.38 3.93
CA GLU A 21 -8.35 -10.60 4.69
C GLU A 21 -8.03 -9.11 4.62
N LEU A 22 -9.06 -8.31 4.31
CA LEU A 22 -8.99 -6.85 4.39
C LEU A 22 -8.88 -6.42 5.86
N LYS A 23 -7.82 -5.70 6.19
CA LYS A 23 -7.61 -5.17 7.55
C LYS A 23 -8.39 -3.87 7.75
N PRO A 24 -8.59 -3.40 9.00
CA PRO A 24 -9.22 -2.11 9.23
C PRO A 24 -8.43 -0.97 8.58
N LEU A 25 -9.12 0.01 7.98
CA LEU A 25 -8.53 1.20 7.33
C LEU A 25 -7.44 1.87 8.17
N ALA A 26 -7.69 2.04 9.48
CA ALA A 26 -6.75 2.65 10.41
C ALA A 26 -5.36 1.99 10.43
N THR A 27 -5.27 0.69 10.12
CA THR A 27 -3.98 -0.02 10.06
C THR A 27 -3.15 0.37 8.84
N TYR A 28 -3.81 0.62 7.70
CA TYR A 28 -3.17 1.10 6.48
C TYR A 28 -2.72 2.55 6.64
N GLU A 29 -3.58 3.40 7.21
CA GLU A 29 -3.26 4.81 7.50
C GLU A 29 -2.06 4.94 8.46
N ALA A 30 -2.05 4.15 9.55
CA ALA A 30 -0.96 4.15 10.50
C ALA A 30 0.37 3.70 9.86
N SER A 31 0.32 2.70 8.98
CA SER A 31 1.48 2.25 8.20
C SER A 31 2.03 3.37 7.32
N LEU A 32 1.17 4.03 6.56
CA LEU A 32 1.53 5.16 5.70
C LEU A 32 2.14 6.31 6.52
N GLN A 33 1.50 6.69 7.63
CA GLN A 33 2.02 7.73 8.52
C GLN A 33 3.41 7.38 9.06
N SER A 34 3.63 6.12 9.46
CA SER A 34 4.94 5.67 9.94
C SER A 34 6.02 5.80 8.87
N TYR A 35 5.69 5.49 7.61
CA TYR A 35 6.58 5.65 6.47
C TYR A 35 6.92 7.13 6.26
N TYR A 36 5.92 8.01 6.18
CA TYR A 36 6.15 9.45 6.02
C TYR A 36 6.92 10.07 7.18
N GLN A 37 6.70 9.63 8.42
CA GLN A 37 7.51 10.04 9.56
C GLN A 37 8.98 9.64 9.42
N SER A 38 9.25 8.43 8.91
CA SER A 38 10.62 7.98 8.66
C SER A 38 11.29 8.76 7.52
N ALA A 39 10.57 8.99 6.42
CA ALA A 39 11.02 9.79 5.28
C ALA A 39 11.27 11.25 5.69
N TRP A 40 10.42 11.82 6.53
CA TRP A 40 10.58 13.17 7.08
C TRP A 40 11.83 13.28 7.97
N LYS A 41 12.08 12.30 8.84
CA LYS A 41 13.31 12.24 9.64
C LYS A 41 14.56 12.18 8.76
N ALA A 42 14.56 11.34 7.72
CA ALA A 42 15.66 11.21 6.77
C ALA A 42 15.89 12.53 6.01
N GLY A 43 14.82 13.16 5.49
CA GLY A 43 14.92 14.44 4.77
C GLY A 43 15.44 15.59 5.64
N ARG A 44 15.23 15.54 6.95
CA ARG A 44 15.79 16.53 7.89
C ARG A 44 17.23 16.24 8.32
N GLU A 45 17.71 15.01 8.16
CA GLU A 45 19.09 14.63 8.47
C GLU A 45 20.09 15.45 7.65
N GLU A 46 19.80 15.68 6.37
CA GLU A 46 20.60 16.50 5.45
C GLU A 46 20.78 17.95 5.94
N PHE A 47 19.84 18.47 6.73
CA PHE A 47 19.89 19.82 7.26
C PHE A 47 20.56 19.90 8.64
N LYS A 48 20.81 18.78 9.33
CA LYS A 48 21.51 18.78 10.63
C LYS A 48 22.95 19.28 10.48
N ASP A 49 23.64 18.91 9.41
CA ASP A 49 25.03 19.31 9.19
C ASP A 49 25.15 20.78 8.74
N LEU A 50 24.15 21.30 8.02
CA LEU A 50 24.08 22.72 7.64
C LEU A 50 23.82 23.63 8.84
N ASN A 51 23.03 23.17 9.83
CA ASN A 51 22.80 23.88 11.08
C ASN A 51 24.03 23.91 12.01
N ARG A 52 25.05 23.08 11.74
CA ARG A 52 26.28 23.02 12.55
C ARG A 52 27.33 24.07 12.21
N LYS A 53 27.22 24.78 11.08
CA LYS A 53 28.13 25.91 10.79
C LYS A 53 27.96 26.98 11.87
N PRO A 54 28.91 27.10 12.82
CA PRO A 54 28.75 28.03 13.91
C PRO A 54 28.80 29.45 13.35
N PHE A 55 28.25 30.41 14.07
CA PHE A 55 28.47 31.83 13.77
C PHE A 55 29.98 32.16 13.64
N TRP A 56 30.84 31.36 14.28
CA TRP A 56 32.29 31.39 14.18
C TRP A 56 32.84 31.25 12.75
N ASP A 57 32.19 30.51 11.86
CA ASP A 57 32.59 30.41 10.44
C ASP A 57 32.35 31.71 9.66
N TYR A 58 31.57 32.64 10.25
CA TYR A 58 31.26 33.95 9.70
C TYR A 58 31.99 35.08 10.44
N VAL A 59 32.90 34.75 11.37
CA VAL A 59 33.71 35.72 12.13
C VAL A 59 34.69 36.41 11.20
N PRO A 60 35.00 37.70 11.45
CA PRO A 60 35.97 38.45 10.67
C PRO A 60 37.34 37.75 10.57
N ASP A 61 37.93 37.80 9.38
CA ASP A 61 39.35 37.46 9.20
C ASP A 61 40.21 38.36 10.09
N VAL A 62 41.06 37.74 10.92
CA VAL A 62 42.05 38.43 11.73
C VAL A 62 43.30 38.60 10.86
N GLY A 63 43.51 39.80 10.35
CA GLY A 63 44.69 40.14 9.56
C GLY A 63 45.73 40.89 10.40
N PHE A 64 47.00 40.84 9.99
CA PHE A 64 48.04 41.71 10.55
C PHE A 64 48.34 42.84 9.58
N GLY A 65 48.11 44.08 10.02
CA GLY A 65 48.58 45.27 9.32
C GLY A 65 49.52 46.04 10.22
N TRP A 66 50.74 46.35 9.74
CA TRP A 66 51.76 47.11 10.50
C TRP A 66 52.07 46.55 11.90
N GLY A 67 52.08 45.22 12.06
CA GLY A 67 52.45 44.57 13.33
C GLY A 67 51.36 44.57 14.42
N LEU A 68 50.16 45.10 14.14
CA LEU A 68 49.01 45.04 15.05
C LEU A 68 47.90 44.14 14.46
N PRO A 69 47.17 43.40 15.32
CA PRO A 69 46.01 42.63 14.87
C PRO A 69 44.88 43.60 14.46
N ILE A 70 44.42 43.48 13.20
CA ILE A 70 43.30 44.24 12.66
C ILE A 70 42.12 43.28 12.48
N ILE A 71 41.01 43.58 13.14
CA ILE A 71 39.76 42.82 13.01
C ILE A 71 38.89 43.53 11.97
N ASN A 72 38.75 42.96 10.77
CA ASN A 72 37.89 43.51 9.73
C ASN A 72 36.48 42.93 9.82
N TRP A 73 35.61 43.55 10.63
CA TRP A 73 34.19 43.23 10.67
C TRP A 73 33.50 43.61 9.35
N ARG A 74 33.45 42.66 8.40
CA ARG A 74 32.65 42.82 7.19
C ARG A 74 31.19 42.59 7.53
N LEU A 75 30.39 43.67 7.56
CA LEU A 75 28.92 43.63 7.68
C LEU A 75 28.28 42.62 6.71
N SER A 76 28.89 42.37 5.55
CA SER A 76 28.45 41.37 4.57
C SER A 76 28.28 39.97 5.15
N ASN A 77 29.13 39.55 6.09
CA ASN A 77 29.10 38.19 6.65
C ASN A 77 27.88 37.99 7.56
N ILE A 78 27.47 39.03 8.29
CA ILE A 78 26.27 39.00 9.14
C ILE A 78 24.99 38.98 8.28
N PHE A 79 24.96 39.74 7.19
CA PHE A 79 23.85 39.71 6.24
C PHE A 79 23.74 38.37 5.51
N GLN A 80 24.88 37.76 5.13
CA GLN A 80 24.93 36.42 4.55
C GLN A 80 24.39 35.37 5.53
N TYR A 81 24.85 35.38 6.79
CA TYR A 81 24.34 34.47 7.83
C TYR A 81 22.82 34.58 8.03
N ARG A 82 22.29 35.82 8.14
CA ARG A 82 20.83 36.04 8.27
C ARG A 82 20.06 35.54 7.05
N ARG A 83 20.60 35.78 5.84
CA ARG A 83 19.99 35.34 4.59
C ARG A 83 19.98 33.81 4.49
N ASP A 84 21.09 33.17 4.80
CA ASP A 84 21.24 31.72 4.74
C ASP A 84 20.30 31.04 5.74
N ARG A 85 20.25 31.52 6.98
CA ARG A 85 19.32 31.03 8.00
C ARG A 85 17.86 31.16 7.56
N PHE A 86 17.48 32.32 7.02
CA PHE A 86 16.14 32.53 6.51
C PHE A 86 15.78 31.62 5.32
N LEU A 87 16.73 31.40 4.41
CA LEU A 87 16.55 30.47 3.29
C LEU A 87 16.40 29.03 3.77
N MET A 88 17.19 28.61 4.77
CA MET A 88 17.07 27.29 5.37
C MET A 88 15.72 27.10 6.07
N ASP A 89 15.28 28.06 6.88
CA ASP A 89 13.97 28.01 7.53
C ASP A 89 12.84 27.91 6.51
N ARG A 90 12.92 28.65 5.40
CA ARG A 90 11.95 28.54 4.30
C ARG A 90 11.99 27.19 3.62
N ARG A 91 13.17 26.62 3.40
CA ARG A 91 13.33 25.28 2.81
C ARG A 91 12.74 24.21 3.71
N LEU A 92 13.03 24.24 5.01
CA LEU A 92 12.46 23.32 5.99
C LEU A 92 10.93 23.42 6.05
N LYS A 93 10.38 24.64 6.10
CA LYS A 93 8.93 24.84 6.04
C LYS A 93 8.32 24.32 4.74
N SER A 94 8.97 24.55 3.60
CA SER A 94 8.50 24.03 2.31
C SER A 94 8.54 22.50 2.26
N LEU A 95 9.55 21.87 2.88
CA LEU A 95 9.66 20.43 2.98
C LEU A 95 8.56 19.86 3.88
N ASP A 96 8.32 20.46 5.04
CA ASP A 96 7.24 20.06 5.95
C ASP A 96 5.87 20.14 5.25
N MET A 97 5.57 21.27 4.61
CA MET A 97 4.31 21.46 3.88
C MET A 97 4.16 20.49 2.71
N LYS A 98 5.24 20.22 1.97
CA LYS A 98 5.23 19.28 0.86
C LYS A 98 4.94 17.86 1.35
N MET A 99 5.62 17.42 2.41
CA MET A 99 5.43 16.09 3.00
C MET A 99 4.02 15.92 3.58
N GLU A 100 3.50 16.94 4.27
CA GLU A 100 2.13 16.93 4.80
C GLU A 100 1.09 16.83 3.68
N LEU A 101 1.25 17.62 2.61
CA LEU A 101 0.35 17.60 1.46
C LEU A 101 0.38 16.25 0.73
N GLU A 102 1.57 15.69 0.48
CA GLU A 102 1.72 14.37 -0.13
C GLU A 102 1.10 13.27 0.74
N MET A 103 1.35 13.29 2.06
CA MET A 103 0.76 12.32 2.99
C MET A 103 -0.77 12.40 2.99
N ASN A 104 -1.34 13.61 3.04
CA ASN A 104 -2.79 13.81 3.03
C ASN A 104 -3.44 13.34 1.71
N GLN A 105 -2.79 13.59 0.58
CA GLN A 105 -3.24 13.07 -0.72
C GLN A 105 -3.24 11.54 -0.76
N GLN A 106 -2.18 10.90 -0.23
CA GLN A 106 -2.09 9.45 -0.15
C GLN A 106 -3.12 8.86 0.82
N LEU A 107 -3.38 9.50 1.96
CA LEU A 107 -4.44 9.08 2.90
C LEU A 107 -5.82 9.10 2.22
N GLN A 108 -6.15 10.15 1.48
CA GLN A 108 -7.39 10.22 0.71
C GLN A 108 -7.47 9.13 -0.35
N ALA A 109 -6.37 8.88 -1.08
CA ALA A 109 -6.31 7.82 -2.08
C ALA A 109 -6.54 6.43 -1.46
N ILE A 110 -5.91 6.14 -0.32
CA ILE A 110 -6.12 4.88 0.44
C ILE A 110 -7.59 4.77 0.88
N GLY A 111 -8.18 5.86 1.39
CA GLY A 111 -9.59 5.87 1.78
C GLY A 111 -10.53 5.50 0.63
N ILE A 112 -10.32 6.10 -0.54
CA ILE A 112 -11.11 5.81 -1.75
C ILE A 112 -10.93 4.36 -2.21
N GLU A 113 -9.68 3.86 -2.26
CA GLU A 113 -9.43 2.46 -2.67
C GLU A 113 -10.00 1.46 -1.66
N TYR A 114 -10.00 1.80 -0.37
CA TYR A 114 -10.63 0.99 0.67
C TYR A 114 -12.16 0.90 0.47
N GLU A 115 -12.83 2.01 0.18
CA GLU A 115 -14.26 2.01 -0.12
C GLU A 115 -14.59 1.18 -1.38
N LYS A 116 -13.76 1.25 -2.43
CA LYS A 116 -13.91 0.40 -3.62
C LYS A 116 -13.80 -1.08 -3.27
N LEU A 117 -12.85 -1.45 -2.39
CA LEU A 117 -12.70 -2.83 -1.92
C LEU A 117 -13.92 -3.31 -1.13
N LEU A 118 -14.55 -2.46 -0.32
CA LEU A 118 -15.80 -2.82 0.36
C LEU A 118 -16.93 -3.11 -0.64
N LEU A 119 -17.09 -2.26 -1.66
CA LEU A 119 -18.08 -2.48 -2.71
C LEU A 119 -17.81 -3.76 -3.51
N GLU A 120 -16.55 -4.07 -3.82
CA GLU A 120 -16.20 -5.32 -4.49
C GLU A 120 -16.44 -6.55 -3.60
N GLN A 121 -16.25 -6.42 -2.28
CA GLN A 121 -16.59 -7.49 -1.34
C GLN A 121 -18.10 -7.77 -1.35
N GLU A 122 -18.94 -6.73 -1.39
CA GLU A 122 -20.39 -6.87 -1.54
C GLU A 122 -20.77 -7.51 -2.87
N ARG A 123 -20.14 -7.09 -3.98
CA ARG A 123 -20.35 -7.72 -5.30
C ARG A 123 -20.02 -9.21 -5.29
N ILE A 124 -18.93 -9.61 -4.65
CA ILE A 124 -18.55 -11.01 -4.50
C ILE A 124 -19.59 -11.78 -3.68
N LYS A 125 -20.14 -11.20 -2.60
CA LYS A 125 -21.21 -11.82 -1.80
C LYS A 125 -22.46 -12.05 -2.65
N VAL A 126 -22.91 -11.03 -3.38
CA VAL A 126 -24.07 -11.14 -4.30
C VAL A 126 -23.83 -12.20 -5.37
N ALA A 127 -22.63 -12.26 -5.94
CA ALA A 127 -22.27 -13.29 -6.91
C ALA A 127 -22.28 -14.71 -6.32
N GLN A 128 -21.84 -14.87 -5.06
CA GLN A 128 -21.90 -16.15 -4.34
C GLN A 128 -23.34 -16.59 -4.09
N GLU A 129 -24.19 -15.68 -3.62
CA GLU A 129 -25.62 -15.96 -3.45
C GLU A 129 -26.26 -16.40 -4.76
N LYS A 130 -25.99 -15.68 -5.87
CA LYS A 130 -26.46 -16.08 -7.20
C LYS A 130 -25.98 -17.49 -7.58
N TYR A 131 -24.72 -17.82 -7.31
CA TYR A 131 -24.17 -19.15 -7.57
C TYR A 131 -24.85 -20.25 -6.76
N THR A 132 -25.27 -19.99 -5.52
CA THR A 132 -26.04 -20.98 -4.75
C THR A 132 -27.39 -21.31 -5.40
N ILE A 133 -28.06 -20.30 -5.96
CA ILE A 133 -29.31 -20.47 -6.71
C ILE A 133 -29.05 -21.25 -8.00
N GLU A 134 -28.02 -20.88 -8.75
CA GLU A 134 -27.61 -21.58 -9.98
C GLU A 134 -27.23 -23.05 -9.70
N ALA A 135 -26.59 -23.34 -8.57
CA ALA A 135 -26.26 -24.69 -8.15
C ALA A 135 -27.51 -25.53 -7.84
N ALA A 136 -28.55 -24.93 -7.25
CA ALA A 136 -29.84 -25.59 -7.03
C ALA A 136 -30.54 -25.89 -8.37
N ILE A 137 -30.53 -24.94 -9.32
CA ILE A 137 -31.08 -25.15 -10.67
C ILE A 137 -30.30 -26.25 -11.40
N TYR A 138 -28.98 -26.28 -11.26
CA TYR A 138 -28.15 -27.32 -11.84
C TYR A 138 -28.50 -28.71 -11.30
N ALA A 139 -28.77 -28.84 -9.99
CA ALA A 139 -29.18 -30.12 -9.39
C ALA A 139 -30.46 -30.68 -10.04
N ILE A 140 -31.45 -29.82 -10.31
CA ILE A 140 -32.67 -30.20 -11.05
C ILE A 140 -32.31 -30.67 -12.47
N GLY A 141 -31.37 -29.97 -13.13
CA GLY A 141 -30.87 -30.36 -14.46
C GLY A 141 -30.21 -31.74 -14.45
N VAL A 142 -29.42 -32.06 -13.43
CA VAL A 142 -28.80 -33.39 -13.26
C VAL A 142 -29.86 -34.46 -13.10
N GLU A 143 -30.87 -34.26 -12.28
CA GLU A 143 -31.98 -35.21 -12.13
C GLU A 143 -32.70 -35.50 -13.46
N CYS A 144 -32.92 -34.47 -14.28
CA CYS A 144 -33.51 -34.64 -15.62
C CYS A 144 -32.61 -35.49 -16.54
N CYS A 145 -31.30 -35.26 -16.49
CA CYS A 145 -30.31 -36.01 -17.27
C CYS A 145 -30.21 -37.47 -16.82
N GLU A 146 -30.26 -37.74 -15.51
CA GLU A 146 -30.26 -39.08 -14.94
C GLU A 146 -31.52 -39.87 -15.35
N LYS A 147 -32.69 -39.21 -15.32
CA LYS A 147 -33.96 -39.80 -15.76
C LYS A 147 -34.09 -39.91 -17.29
N ARG A 148 -33.11 -39.39 -18.05
CA ARG A 148 -33.10 -39.32 -19.53
C ARG A 148 -34.29 -38.55 -20.12
N GLU A 149 -34.83 -37.61 -19.36
CA GLU A 149 -35.91 -36.72 -19.80
C GLU A 149 -35.36 -35.54 -20.64
N CYS A 150 -34.06 -35.24 -20.49
CA CYS A 150 -33.33 -34.19 -21.19
C CYS A 150 -32.41 -34.76 -22.30
N THR A 151 -32.09 -33.94 -23.32
CA THR A 151 -31.13 -34.35 -24.36
C THR A 151 -29.67 -34.26 -23.87
N PRO A 152 -28.74 -35.08 -24.39
CA PRO A 152 -27.33 -35.03 -23.98
C PRO A 152 -26.67 -33.65 -24.16
N GLU A 153 -27.10 -32.90 -25.17
CA GLU A 153 -26.62 -31.53 -25.41
C GLU A 153 -27.05 -30.57 -24.29
N GLN A 154 -28.28 -30.69 -23.81
CA GLN A 154 -28.78 -29.88 -22.69
C GLN A 154 -28.00 -30.16 -21.40
N CYS A 155 -27.67 -31.43 -21.15
CA CYS A 155 -26.86 -31.84 -19.99
C CYS A 155 -25.46 -31.20 -20.04
N ARG A 156 -24.77 -31.31 -21.17
CA ARG A 156 -23.44 -30.68 -21.34
C ARG A 156 -23.48 -29.16 -21.23
N LYS A 157 -24.54 -28.53 -21.74
CA LYS A 157 -24.71 -27.08 -21.62
C LYS A 157 -24.82 -26.66 -20.15
N LYS A 158 -25.55 -27.41 -19.33
CA LYS A 158 -25.66 -27.17 -17.88
C LYS A 158 -24.34 -27.35 -17.14
N ASP A 159 -23.53 -28.33 -17.53
CA ASP A 159 -22.18 -28.52 -16.98
C ASP A 159 -21.27 -27.32 -17.28
N LEU A 160 -21.32 -26.84 -18.53
CA LEU A 160 -20.56 -25.67 -18.96
C LEU A 160 -21.00 -24.40 -18.22
N GLU A 161 -22.32 -24.16 -18.10
CA GLU A 161 -22.88 -23.03 -17.34
C GLU A 161 -22.39 -23.05 -15.88
N ARG A 162 -22.38 -24.21 -15.23
CA ARG A 162 -21.88 -24.36 -13.85
C ARG A 162 -20.39 -24.07 -13.74
N PHE A 163 -19.60 -24.57 -14.69
CA PHE A 163 -18.16 -24.33 -14.74
C PHE A 163 -17.86 -22.83 -14.91
N GLU A 164 -18.48 -22.16 -15.88
CA GLU A 164 -18.31 -20.72 -16.11
C GLU A 164 -18.71 -19.88 -14.89
N ALA A 165 -19.79 -20.24 -14.20
CA ALA A 165 -20.22 -19.56 -12.99
C ALA A 165 -19.18 -19.70 -11.86
N SER A 166 -18.61 -20.89 -11.69
CA SER A 166 -17.56 -21.13 -10.69
C SER A 166 -16.27 -20.38 -10.98
N GLU A 167 -15.83 -20.36 -12.24
CA GLU A 167 -14.64 -19.64 -12.67
C GLU A 167 -14.82 -18.12 -12.55
N ARG A 168 -16.03 -17.60 -12.81
CA ARG A 168 -16.33 -16.18 -12.62
C ARG A 168 -16.11 -15.73 -11.17
N ILE A 169 -16.61 -16.50 -10.19
CA ILE A 169 -16.39 -16.20 -8.77
C ILE A 169 -14.90 -16.29 -8.41
N ARG A 170 -14.21 -17.30 -8.95
CA ARG A 170 -12.78 -17.48 -8.73
C ARG A 170 -11.98 -16.28 -9.22
N VAL A 171 -12.24 -15.81 -10.43
CA VAL A 171 -11.58 -14.63 -11.01
C VAL A 171 -11.89 -13.38 -10.20
N MET A 172 -13.13 -13.19 -9.74
CA MET A 172 -13.49 -12.07 -8.87
C MET A 172 -12.70 -12.08 -7.56
N ARG A 173 -12.52 -13.25 -6.93
CA ARG A 173 -11.70 -13.37 -5.71
C ARG A 173 -10.22 -13.03 -5.97
N ILE A 174 -9.65 -13.53 -7.06
CA ILE A 174 -8.27 -13.22 -7.44
C ILE A 174 -8.10 -11.71 -7.65
N ASN A 175 -9.03 -11.07 -8.35
CA ASN A 175 -9.00 -9.62 -8.57
C ASN A 175 -9.10 -8.85 -7.23
N TYR A 176 -9.95 -9.30 -6.33
CA TYR A 176 -10.04 -8.74 -4.98
C TYR A 176 -8.73 -8.86 -4.21
N ASP A 177 -8.07 -10.02 -4.23
CA ASP A 177 -6.78 -10.22 -3.58
C ASP A 177 -5.68 -9.31 -4.19
N ILE A 178 -5.72 -9.08 -5.51
CA ILE A 178 -4.82 -8.14 -6.19
C ILE A 178 -5.07 -6.71 -5.71
N MET A 179 -6.34 -6.29 -5.61
CA MET A 179 -6.68 -4.95 -5.11
C MET A 179 -6.23 -4.76 -3.65
N VAL A 180 -6.34 -5.78 -2.81
CA VAL A 180 -5.82 -5.74 -1.43
C VAL A 180 -4.29 -5.59 -1.43
N LEU A 181 -3.58 -6.27 -2.32
CA LEU A 181 -2.12 -6.12 -2.48
C LEU A 181 -1.72 -4.72 -2.95
N GLU A 182 -2.49 -4.14 -3.86
CA GLU A 182 -2.28 -2.76 -4.33
C GLU A 182 -2.47 -1.77 -3.19
N LEU A 183 -3.52 -1.95 -2.37
CA LEU A 183 -3.75 -1.16 -1.16
C LEU A 183 -2.59 -1.32 -0.15
N GLU A 184 -2.15 -2.55 0.11
CA GLU A 184 -0.99 -2.83 0.98
C GLU A 184 0.27 -2.12 0.48
N LYS A 185 0.50 -2.11 -0.84
CA LYS A 185 1.61 -1.41 -1.47
C LYS A 185 1.50 0.11 -1.31
N MET A 186 0.33 0.70 -1.54
CA MET A 186 0.08 2.14 -1.36
C MET A 186 0.29 2.57 0.09
N ALA A 187 -0.18 1.76 1.04
CA ALA A 187 -0.03 1.99 2.47
C ALA A 187 1.39 1.70 3.00
N HIS A 188 2.32 1.26 2.14
CA HIS A 188 3.65 0.84 2.55
C HIS A 188 3.65 -0.28 3.62
N PHE A 189 2.61 -1.09 3.62
CA PHE A 189 2.36 -2.11 4.63
C PHE A 189 3.41 -3.23 4.56
N GLY A 190 4.01 -3.56 5.71
CA GLY A 190 5.00 -4.63 5.80
C GLY A 190 6.37 -4.29 5.21
N MET A 191 6.62 -3.04 4.78
CA MET A 191 7.99 -2.61 4.52
C MET A 191 8.75 -2.59 5.85
N LYS A 192 9.69 -3.52 6.02
CA LYS A 192 10.72 -3.37 7.05
C LYS A 192 11.43 -2.05 6.76
N ASN A 193 11.44 -1.13 7.71
CA ASN A 193 12.28 0.06 7.66
C ASN A 193 13.74 -0.41 7.61
N VAL A 194 14.28 -0.63 6.41
CA VAL A 194 15.68 -1.03 6.18
C VAL A 194 16.65 0.09 6.58
N LEU A 195 16.14 1.31 6.82
CA LEU A 195 16.94 2.51 7.01
C LEU A 195 17.34 2.83 8.47
N LEU A 196 17.28 1.88 9.40
CA LEU A 196 17.72 2.10 10.80
C LEU A 196 18.75 1.07 11.29
N LYS A 197 19.65 0.63 10.40
CA LYS A 197 20.91 -0.01 10.79
C LYS A 197 22.05 0.66 10.04
N ASN A 198 22.51 1.80 10.54
CA ASN A 198 23.88 2.30 10.39
C ASN A 198 24.18 3.19 11.60
#